data_AF-A0A1G2QG68-F1
#
_entry.id   AF-A0A1G2QG68-F1
#
_cell.length_a   1.000
_cell.length_b   1.000
_cell.length_c   1.000
_cell.angle_alpha   90.00
_cell.angle_beta   90.00
_cell.angle_gamma   90.00
#
_symmetry.space_group_name_H-M   'P 1'
#
loop_
_entity.id
_entity.type
_entity.pdbx_description
1 polymer ?
#
loop_
_entity_poly.entity_id
_entity_poly.type
_entity_poly.pdbx_seq_one_letter_code
_entity_poly.pdbx_strand_id
1 'polypeptide(L)'
;MKTKKEYSAWRIAASHWFVAGIIAVIFQLIYTALTGYLYLDCGFGGLISQSICTWLTPSLTMIGYIIVPVLAIWLGVKLSSRRVNKYFILKDIRKVINIATTLTALSILVYVESILTAVGDMEGEIVNLELAVYGAELAGLILTVVVFYFASKKYIKISDSPESGSQDFSQVHHTSFV
;
A
#
# COMPACT_ATOMS: atom_id res chain seq x y z
N MET A 1 15.62 -14.30 -20.14
CA MET A 1 15.93 -13.87 -18.76
C MET A 1 15.92 -12.35 -18.73
N LYS A 2 15.07 -11.69 -17.93
CA LYS A 2 15.02 -10.21 -17.93
C LYS A 2 16.24 -9.68 -17.13
N THR A 3 17.05 -8.83 -17.73
CA THR A 3 18.20 -8.20 -17.08
C THR A 3 17.71 -7.24 -15.99
N LYS A 4 18.22 -7.39 -14.77
CA LYS A 4 17.98 -6.40 -13.71
C LYS A 4 18.69 -5.11 -14.09
N LYS A 5 18.06 -3.97 -13.79
CA LYS A 5 18.62 -2.66 -14.08
C LYS A 5 19.02 -1.95 -12.79
N GLU A 6 20.16 -1.27 -12.83
CA GLU A 6 20.58 -0.40 -11.76
C GLU A 6 19.91 0.97 -11.91
N TYR A 7 19.32 1.46 -10.82
CA TYR A 7 18.72 2.79 -10.74
C TYR A 7 19.03 3.43 -9.39
N SER A 8 18.88 4.75 -9.31
CA SER A 8 19.02 5.46 -8.04
C SER A 8 17.97 5.01 -7.02
N ALA A 9 18.36 4.99 -5.74
CA ALA A 9 17.49 4.56 -4.64
C ALA A 9 16.16 5.34 -4.62
N TRP A 10 16.18 6.65 -4.92
CA TRP A 10 14.99 7.49 -5.03
C TRP A 10 14.00 6.99 -6.09
N ARG A 11 14.48 6.62 -7.29
CA ARG A 11 13.62 6.15 -8.37
C ARG A 11 12.96 4.81 -8.03
N ILE A 12 13.72 3.91 -7.40
CA ILE A 12 13.19 2.61 -6.94
C ILE A 12 12.14 2.83 -5.84
N ALA A 13 12.45 3.70 -4.86
CA ALA A 13 11.55 4.02 -3.77
C ALA A 13 10.24 4.68 -4.26
N ALA A 14 10.33 5.66 -5.15
CA ALA A 14 9.17 6.31 -5.75
C ALA A 14 8.32 5.32 -6.55
N SER A 15 8.94 4.41 -7.32
CA SER A 15 8.19 3.35 -8.02
C SER A 15 7.51 2.38 -7.05
N HIS A 16 8.15 2.04 -5.92
CA HIS A 16 7.59 1.16 -4.91
C HIS A 16 6.38 1.81 -4.23
N TRP A 17 6.55 3.04 -3.75
CA TRP A 17 5.48 3.87 -3.18
C TRP A 17 4.30 4.02 -4.14
N PHE A 18 4.56 4.40 -5.40
CA PHE A 18 3.50 4.64 -6.38
C PHE A 18 2.69 3.39 -6.70
N VAL A 19 3.35 2.24 -6.93
CA VAL A 19 2.65 0.98 -7.23
C VAL A 19 1.86 0.48 -6.02
N ALA A 20 2.44 0.56 -4.81
CA ALA A 20 1.73 0.20 -3.59
C ALA A 20 0.51 1.11 -3.36
N GLY A 21 0.66 2.42 -3.59
CA GLY A 21 -0.39 3.41 -3.48
C GLY A 21 -1.54 3.18 -4.46
N ILE A 22 -1.26 2.93 -5.74
CA ILE A 22 -2.30 2.60 -6.74
C ILE A 22 -3.11 1.38 -6.30
N ILE A 23 -2.44 0.32 -5.85
CA ILE A 23 -3.13 -0.89 -5.39
C ILE A 23 -4.00 -0.57 -4.19
N ALA A 24 -3.50 0.24 -3.24
CA ALA A 24 -4.27 0.64 -2.08
C ALA A 24 -5.53 1.45 -2.46
N VAL A 25 -5.40 2.40 -3.39
CA VAL A 25 -6.51 3.21 -3.90
C VAL A 25 -7.56 2.33 -4.60
N ILE A 26 -7.14 1.37 -5.44
CA ILE A 26 -8.09 0.46 -6.11
C ILE A 26 -8.89 -0.35 -5.08
N PHE A 27 -8.23 -0.88 -4.04
CA PHE A 27 -8.91 -1.61 -2.98
C PHE A 27 -9.89 -0.72 -2.19
N GLN A 28 -9.50 0.52 -1.90
CA GLN A 28 -10.37 1.48 -1.23
C GLN A 28 -11.61 1.81 -2.07
N LEU A 29 -11.45 1.98 -3.38
CA LEU A 29 -12.58 2.22 -4.30
C LEU A 29 -13.53 1.02 -4.35
N ILE A 30 -13.00 -0.21 -4.41
CA ILE A 30 -13.81 -1.43 -4.37
C ILE A 30 -14.60 -1.51 -3.05
N TYR A 31 -13.95 -1.25 -1.91
CA TYR A 31 -14.61 -1.24 -0.61
C TYR A 31 -15.69 -0.16 -0.52
N THR A 32 -15.42 1.04 -1.01
CA THR A 32 -16.37 2.16 -1.03
C THR A 32 -17.58 1.83 -1.90
N ALA A 33 -17.38 1.21 -3.06
CA ALA A 33 -18.47 0.77 -3.93
C ALA A 33 -19.32 -0.33 -3.27
N LEU A 34 -18.68 -1.32 -2.63
CA LEU A 34 -19.37 -2.41 -1.93
C LEU A 34 -20.19 -1.89 -0.74
N THR A 35 -19.62 -1.02 0.06
CA THR A 35 -20.33 -0.43 1.21
C THR A 35 -21.41 0.52 0.77
N GLY A 36 -21.17 1.38 -0.23
CA GLY A 36 -22.20 2.24 -0.82
C GLY A 36 -23.40 1.46 -1.35
N TYR A 37 -23.17 0.31 -1.98
CA TYR A 37 -24.25 -0.60 -2.40
C TYR A 37 -25.06 -1.12 -1.21
N LEU A 38 -24.41 -1.56 -0.12
CA LEU A 38 -25.07 -2.01 1.10
C LEU A 38 -25.90 -0.89 1.75
N TYR A 39 -25.39 0.34 1.77
CA TYR A 39 -26.12 1.52 2.27
C TYR A 39 -27.40 1.79 1.46
N LEU A 40 -27.32 1.69 0.12
CA LEU A 40 -28.48 1.90 -0.75
C LEU A 40 -29.54 0.81 -0.58
N ASP A 41 -29.15 -0.45 -0.47
CA ASP A 41 -30.07 -1.57 -0.25
C ASP A 41 -30.77 -1.45 1.11
N CYS A 42 -30.05 -0.99 2.13
CA CYS A 42 -30.58 -0.73 3.47
C CYS A 42 -31.55 0.48 3.55
N GLY A 43 -31.44 1.45 2.64
CA GLY A 43 -32.24 2.68 2.67
C GLY A 43 -33.54 2.65 1.86
N PHE A 44 -33.65 1.74 0.88
CA PHE A 44 -34.75 1.74 -0.11
C PHE A 44 -35.66 0.51 -0.06
N GLY A 45 -35.71 -0.20 1.08
CA GLY A 45 -36.57 -1.38 1.24
C GLY A 45 -36.01 -2.63 0.56
N GLY A 46 -34.68 -2.76 0.54
CA GLY A 46 -33.96 -3.92 0.01
C GLY A 46 -34.17 -5.21 0.81
N LEU A 47 -33.47 -6.26 0.39
CA LEU A 47 -33.63 -7.63 0.92
C LEU A 47 -33.15 -7.78 2.38
N ILE A 48 -32.35 -6.82 2.87
CA ILE A 48 -31.77 -6.83 4.21
C ILE A 48 -32.73 -6.16 5.21
N SER A 49 -33.01 -6.83 6.33
CA SER A 49 -33.90 -6.25 7.35
C SER A 49 -33.32 -4.98 7.96
N GLN A 50 -34.19 -4.02 8.28
CA GLN A 50 -33.81 -2.73 8.87
C GLN A 50 -33.05 -2.88 10.19
N SER A 51 -33.38 -3.92 10.98
CA SER A 51 -32.64 -4.28 12.20
C SER A 51 -31.20 -4.70 11.91
N ILE A 52 -30.93 -5.43 10.83
CA ILE A 52 -29.56 -5.79 10.44
C ILE A 52 -28.82 -4.53 9.97
N CYS A 53 -29.47 -3.68 9.17
CA CYS A 53 -28.88 -2.43 8.67
C CYS A 53 -28.44 -1.46 9.78
N THR A 54 -29.23 -1.32 10.86
CA THR A 54 -28.87 -0.42 11.97
C THR A 54 -27.60 -0.82 12.72
N TRP A 55 -27.23 -2.11 12.73
CA TRP A 55 -26.04 -2.61 13.42
C TRP A 55 -24.85 -2.85 12.49
N LEU A 56 -25.10 -3.42 11.30
CA LEU A 56 -24.06 -3.82 10.37
C LEU A 56 -23.33 -2.61 9.79
N THR A 57 -24.10 -1.57 9.47
CA THR A 57 -23.64 -0.45 8.66
C THR A 57 -22.65 0.46 9.40
N PRO A 58 -22.90 0.93 10.64
CA PRO A 58 -21.91 1.69 11.41
C PRO A 58 -20.67 0.85 11.73
N SER A 59 -20.87 -0.42 12.10
CA SER A 59 -19.78 -1.35 12.47
C SER A 59 -18.85 -1.64 11.29
N LEU A 60 -19.41 -1.92 10.11
CA LEU A 60 -18.64 -2.14 8.88
C LEU A 60 -17.86 -0.91 8.47
N THR A 61 -18.45 0.28 8.65
CA THR A 61 -17.82 1.55 8.30
C THR A 61 -16.62 1.82 9.22
N MET A 62 -16.80 1.70 10.55
CA MET A 62 -15.73 1.89 11.52
C MET A 62 -14.57 0.89 11.37
N ILE A 63 -14.89 -0.40 11.21
CA ILE A 63 -13.89 -1.45 10.97
C ILE A 63 -13.20 -1.21 9.61
N GLY A 64 -13.96 -0.76 8.62
CA GLY A 64 -13.49 -0.42 7.29
C GLY A 64 -12.37 0.62 7.29
N TYR A 65 -12.57 1.73 8.00
CA TYR A 65 -11.61 2.84 8.05
C TYR A 65 -10.24 2.45 8.61
N ILE A 66 -10.15 1.38 9.40
CA ILE A 66 -8.88 0.90 9.94
C ILE A 66 -8.36 -0.30 9.15
N ILE A 67 -9.17 -1.34 9.00
CA ILE A 67 -8.72 -2.63 8.48
C ILE A 67 -8.47 -2.55 6.97
N VAL A 68 -9.34 -1.87 6.21
CA VAL A 68 -9.24 -1.85 4.76
C VAL A 68 -7.99 -1.13 4.29
N PRO A 69 -7.65 0.09 4.75
CA PRO A 69 -6.40 0.75 4.37
C PRO A 69 -5.16 -0.09 4.73
N VAL A 70 -5.16 -0.71 5.91
CA VAL A 70 -4.05 -1.56 6.37
C VAL A 70 -3.85 -2.79 5.50
N LEU A 71 -4.93 -3.50 5.15
CA LEU A 71 -4.83 -4.68 4.27
C LEU A 71 -4.48 -4.28 2.84
N ALA A 72 -5.07 -3.19 2.35
CA ALA A 72 -4.85 -2.66 1.01
C ALA A 72 -3.38 -2.26 0.81
N ILE A 73 -2.80 -1.53 1.77
CA ILE A 73 -1.39 -1.13 1.71
C ILE A 73 -0.47 -2.34 1.88
N TRP A 74 -0.80 -3.28 2.76
CA TRP A 74 0.01 -4.49 2.96
C TRP A 74 0.10 -5.30 1.66
N LEU A 75 -1.03 -5.49 0.97
CA LEU A 75 -1.08 -6.17 -0.31
C LEU A 75 -0.33 -5.39 -1.40
N GLY A 76 -0.53 -4.06 -1.44
CA GLY A 76 0.18 -3.16 -2.34
C GLY A 76 1.70 -3.25 -2.18
N VAL A 77 2.19 -3.26 -0.95
CA VAL A 77 3.62 -3.42 -0.62
C VAL A 77 4.13 -4.81 -1.00
N LYS A 78 3.35 -5.86 -0.75
CA LYS A 78 3.73 -7.23 -1.13
C LYS A 78 3.91 -7.38 -2.65
N LEU A 79 3.00 -6.81 -3.44
CA LEU A 79 3.05 -6.88 -4.90
C LEU A 79 4.12 -5.97 -5.50
N SER A 80 4.25 -4.75 -5.01
CA SER A 80 5.31 -3.82 -5.42
C SER A 80 6.70 -4.34 -5.06
N SER A 81 6.90 -4.95 -3.89
CA SER A 81 8.18 -5.56 -3.50
C SER A 81 8.60 -6.69 -4.44
N ARG A 82 7.65 -7.52 -4.91
CA ARG A 82 7.92 -8.54 -5.93
C ARG A 82 8.42 -7.92 -7.23
N ARG A 83 7.84 -6.80 -7.64
CA ARG A 83 8.29 -6.03 -8.82
C ARG A 83 9.69 -5.48 -8.58
N VAL A 84 9.94 -4.86 -7.42
CA VAL A 84 11.24 -4.28 -7.08
C VAL A 84 12.35 -5.34 -7.13
N ASN A 85 12.17 -6.46 -6.43
CA ASN A 85 13.15 -7.55 -6.38
C ASN A 85 13.40 -8.19 -7.75
N LYS A 86 12.40 -8.18 -8.65
CA LYS A 86 12.48 -8.78 -9.98
C LYS A 86 13.24 -7.89 -10.97
N TYR A 87 13.11 -6.57 -10.88
CA TYR A 87 13.57 -5.66 -11.93
C TYR A 87 14.77 -4.79 -11.56
N PHE A 88 15.05 -4.62 -10.27
CA PHE A 88 16.08 -3.68 -9.81
C PHE A 88 17.22 -4.37 -9.05
N ILE A 89 18.41 -3.78 -9.16
CA ILE A 89 19.56 -4.08 -8.29
C ILE A 89 19.51 -3.12 -7.10
N LEU A 90 19.55 -3.66 -5.88
CA LEU A 90 19.40 -2.90 -4.64
C LEU A 90 20.73 -2.81 -3.90
N LYS A 91 21.39 -1.65 -3.98
CA LYS A 91 22.63 -1.37 -3.23
C LYS A 91 22.38 -1.03 -1.76
N ASP A 92 21.30 -0.31 -1.47
CA ASP A 92 20.93 0.09 -0.11
C ASP A 92 19.40 0.00 0.09
N ILE A 93 18.98 -1.11 0.69
CA ILE A 93 17.57 -1.37 0.97
C ILE A 93 17.01 -0.41 2.02
N ARG A 94 17.80 -0.08 3.05
CA ARG A 94 17.33 0.79 4.13
C ARG A 94 16.99 2.16 3.58
N LYS A 95 17.84 2.71 2.71
CA LYS A 95 17.57 3.97 2.03
C LYS A 95 16.32 3.94 1.16
N VAL A 96 16.11 2.87 0.38
CA VAL A 96 14.91 2.72 -0.46
C VAL A 96 13.63 2.66 0.40
N ILE A 97 13.63 1.84 1.46
CA ILE A 97 12.48 1.70 2.37
C ILE A 97 12.17 3.01 3.07
N ASN A 98 13.18 3.69 3.62
CA ASN A 98 12.98 4.94 4.34
C ASN A 98 12.40 6.02 3.42
N ILE A 99 12.96 6.18 2.22
CA ILE A 99 12.43 7.14 1.23
C ILE A 99 10.98 6.82 0.88
N ALA A 100 10.67 5.55 0.56
CA ALA A 100 9.32 5.16 0.17
C ALA A 100 8.33 5.35 1.33
N THR A 101 8.75 5.08 2.56
CA THR A 101 7.93 5.29 3.76
C THR A 101 7.69 6.78 4.01
N THR A 102 8.71 7.63 3.83
CA THR A 102 8.55 9.08 3.92
C THR A 102 7.56 9.59 2.88
N LEU A 103 7.62 9.11 1.64
CA LEU A 103 6.64 9.44 0.61
C LEU A 103 5.22 9.02 1.01
N THR A 104 5.05 7.83 1.59
CA THR A 104 3.76 7.38 2.13
C THR A 104 3.26 8.31 3.23
N ALA A 105 4.11 8.67 4.20
CA ALA A 105 3.75 9.56 5.30
C ALA A 105 3.35 10.96 4.78
N LEU A 106 4.12 11.53 3.84
CA LEU A 106 3.80 12.81 3.21
C LEU A 106 2.46 12.77 2.46
N SER A 107 2.17 11.68 1.76
CA SER A 107 0.88 11.50 1.06
C SER A 107 -0.30 11.50 2.04
N ILE A 108 -0.09 10.93 3.22
CA ILE A 108 -1.10 10.89 4.28
C ILE A 108 -1.28 12.26 4.92
N LEU A 109 -0.22 13.04 5.11
CA LEU A 109 -0.35 14.39 5.67
C LEU A 109 -1.27 15.29 4.84
N VAL A 110 -1.22 15.19 3.51
CA VAL A 110 -2.15 15.89 2.62
C VAL A 110 -3.60 15.49 2.90
N TYR A 111 -3.84 14.22 3.22
CA TYR A 111 -5.18 13.73 3.54
C TYR A 111 -5.61 14.15 4.96
N VAL A 112 -4.71 14.15 5.93
CA VAL A 112 -4.97 14.62 7.30
C VAL A 112 -5.41 16.08 7.30
N GLU A 113 -4.82 16.94 6.48
CA GLU A 113 -5.22 18.34 6.34
C GLU A 113 -6.70 18.46 5.92
N SER A 114 -7.16 17.61 5.00
CA SER A 114 -8.57 17.58 4.59
C SER A 114 -9.52 17.16 5.71
N ILE A 115 -9.11 16.17 6.53
CA ILE A 115 -9.87 15.74 7.72
C ILE A 115 -9.97 16.89 8.74
N LEU A 116 -8.84 17.55 9.04
CA LEU A 116 -8.80 18.64 10.02
C LEU A 116 -9.67 19.81 9.60
N THR A 117 -9.74 20.09 8.29
CA THR A 117 -10.61 21.14 7.74
C THR A 117 -12.07 20.75 7.92
N ALA A 118 -12.43 19.51 7.56
CA ALA A 118 -13.80 18.99 7.72
C ALA A 118 -14.27 19.01 9.19
N VAL A 119 -13.39 18.67 10.13
CA VAL A 119 -13.70 18.71 11.57
C VAL A 119 -13.84 20.15 12.08
N GLY A 120 -13.06 21.10 11.56
CA GLY A 120 -13.12 22.50 11.93
C GLY A 120 -14.44 23.18 11.59
N ASP A 121 -15.13 22.69 10.56
CA ASP A 121 -16.41 23.23 10.07
C ASP A 121 -17.65 22.59 10.74
N MET A 122 -17.47 21.72 11.75
CA MET A 122 -18.57 21.03 12.42
C MET A 122 -19.21 21.87 13.53
N GLU A 123 -20.53 22.07 13.44
CA GLU A 123 -21.35 22.70 14.48
C GLU A 123 -22.54 21.80 14.88
N GLY A 124 -22.87 21.72 16.17
CA GLY A 124 -24.09 21.04 16.68
C GLY A 124 -23.90 19.69 17.39
N GLU A 125 -25.00 18.95 17.61
CA GLU A 125 -25.03 17.69 18.41
C GLU A 125 -24.45 16.45 17.70
N ILE A 126 -24.11 16.54 16.40
CA ILE A 126 -23.58 15.42 15.59
C ILE A 126 -22.06 15.20 15.81
N VAL A 127 -21.41 16.14 16.49
CA VAL A 127 -19.94 16.23 16.65
C VAL A 127 -19.32 14.96 17.26
N ASN A 128 -19.97 14.30 18.22
CA ASN A 128 -19.35 13.18 18.94
C ASN A 128 -19.17 11.92 18.07
N LEU A 129 -20.13 11.61 17.19
CA LEU A 129 -20.05 10.43 16.33
C LEU A 129 -19.08 10.67 15.16
N GLU A 130 -19.16 11.85 14.54
CA GLU A 130 -18.28 12.23 13.43
C GLU A 130 -16.81 12.31 13.89
N LEU A 131 -16.55 12.92 15.05
CA LEU A 131 -15.20 12.98 15.62
C LEU A 131 -14.61 11.58 15.87
N ALA A 132 -15.43 10.62 16.32
CA ALA A 132 -15.00 9.24 16.50
C ALA A 132 -14.64 8.56 15.16
N VAL A 133 -15.39 8.85 14.09
CA VAL A 133 -15.11 8.34 12.74
C VAL A 133 -13.80 8.92 12.20
N TYR A 134 -13.59 10.23 12.27
CA TYR A 134 -12.32 10.84 11.85
C TYR A 134 -11.14 10.37 12.69
N GLY A 135 -11.34 10.18 14.00
CA GLY A 135 -10.33 9.59 14.88
C GLY A 135 -9.92 8.19 14.45
N ALA A 136 -10.89 7.33 14.09
CA ALA A 136 -10.63 5.99 13.58
C ALA A 136 -9.90 6.02 12.23
N GLU A 137 -10.29 6.94 11.34
CA GLU A 137 -9.64 7.12 10.04
C GLU A 137 -8.18 7.57 10.19
N LEU A 138 -7.91 8.55 11.05
CA LEU A 138 -6.55 8.99 11.39
C LEU A 138 -5.70 7.84 11.95
N ALA A 139 -6.28 7.04 12.86
CA ALA A 139 -5.59 5.86 13.38
C ALA A 139 -5.25 4.85 12.27
N GLY A 140 -6.19 4.58 11.36
CA GLY A 140 -5.99 3.71 10.20
C GLY A 140 -4.88 4.21 9.26
N LEU A 141 -4.81 5.52 9.03
CA LEU A 141 -3.76 6.16 8.23
C LEU A 141 -2.38 6.06 8.89
N ILE A 142 -2.29 6.29 10.19
CA ILE A 142 -1.02 6.13 10.94
C ILE A 142 -0.55 4.66 10.85
N LEU A 143 -1.46 3.71 11.08
CA LEU A 143 -1.17 2.29 10.95
C LEU A 143 -0.72 1.92 9.54
N THR A 144 -1.25 2.57 8.51
CA THR A 144 -0.85 2.37 7.11
C THR A 144 0.64 2.70 6.89
N VAL A 145 1.16 3.78 7.48
CA VAL A 145 2.60 4.11 7.41
C VAL A 145 3.45 3.04 8.09
N VAL A 146 3.04 2.63 9.29
CA VAL A 146 3.73 1.62 10.09
C VAL A 146 3.78 0.29 9.33
N VAL A 147 2.64 -0.16 8.82
CA VAL A 147 2.52 -1.38 8.02
C VAL A 147 3.33 -1.29 6.75
N PHE A 148 3.32 -0.14 6.06
CA PHE A 148 4.12 0.07 4.87
C PHE A 148 5.61 -0.16 5.13
N TYR A 149 6.13 0.43 6.22
CA TYR A 149 7.52 0.28 6.63
C TYR A 149 7.89 -1.17 6.93
N PHE A 150 7.14 -1.81 7.84
CA PHE A 150 7.44 -3.18 8.28
C PHE A 150 7.23 -4.22 7.18
N ALA A 151 6.19 -4.06 6.35
CA ALA A 151 5.96 -4.94 5.21
C ALA A 151 7.06 -4.76 4.15
N SER A 152 7.51 -3.53 3.88
CA SER A 152 8.62 -3.29 2.94
C SER A 152 9.92 -3.92 3.45
N LYS A 153 10.21 -3.79 4.74
CA LYS A 153 11.35 -4.45 5.40
C LYS A 153 11.28 -5.98 5.31
N LYS A 154 10.07 -6.55 5.37
CA LYS A 154 9.85 -8.00 5.25
C LYS A 154 9.99 -8.52 3.82
N TYR A 155 9.54 -7.76 2.82
CA TYR A 155 9.37 -8.27 1.45
C TYR A 155 10.44 -7.82 0.46
N ILE A 156 11.12 -6.68 0.67
CA ILE A 156 12.24 -6.25 -0.17
C ILE A 156 13.51 -6.97 0.28
N LYS A 157 14.18 -7.65 -0.66
CA LYS A 157 15.37 -8.48 -0.37
C LYS A 157 16.59 -7.95 -1.09
N ILE A 158 17.78 -8.19 -0.54
CA ILE A 158 19.04 -7.86 -1.22
C ILE A 158 19.07 -8.69 -2.49
N SER A 159 19.23 -8.03 -3.63
CA SER A 159 19.61 -8.72 -4.84
C SER A 159 21.10 -8.98 -4.72
N ASP A 160 21.50 -10.25 -4.68
CA ASP A 160 22.88 -10.59 -4.99
C ASP A 160 23.21 -9.95 -6.34
N SER A 161 24.38 -9.30 -6.42
CA SER A 161 24.90 -8.78 -7.67
C SER A 161 24.72 -9.85 -8.75
N PRO A 162 24.30 -9.51 -9.98
CA PRO A 162 24.35 -10.50 -11.04
C PRO A 162 25.76 -11.06 -11.04
N GLU A 163 25.88 -12.35 -10.72
CA GLU A 163 27.14 -13.07 -10.77
C GLU A 163 27.82 -12.61 -12.06
N SER A 164 29.00 -12.00 -11.89
CA SER A 164 29.94 -11.87 -12.97
C SER A 164 29.96 -13.23 -13.64
N GLY A 165 29.51 -13.30 -14.88
CA GLY A 165 29.65 -14.52 -15.65
C GLY A 165 31.12 -14.90 -15.56
N SER A 166 31.42 -15.95 -14.81
CA SER A 166 32.59 -16.77 -15.08
C SER A 166 32.27 -17.42 -16.41
N GLN A 167 32.48 -16.64 -17.47
CA GLN A 167 32.78 -17.17 -18.77
C GLN A 167 34.01 -18.04 -18.56
N ASP A 168 33.77 -19.32 -18.39
CA ASP A 168 34.77 -20.37 -18.51
C ASP A 168 35.14 -20.46 -19.99
N PHE A 169 35.86 -19.44 -20.48
CA PHE A 169 36.58 -19.47 -21.75
C PHE A 169 37.93 -20.14 -21.52
N SER A 170 37.89 -21.37 -21.00
CA SER A 170 39.06 -22.23 -20.87
C SER A 170 38.70 -23.63 -21.29
N GLN A 171 38.49 -23.81 -22.60
CA GLN A 171 39.13 -24.92 -23.33
C GLN A 171 38.97 -24.70 -24.84
N VAL A 172 39.87 -23.86 -25.36
CA VAL A 172 40.44 -24.04 -26.69
C VAL A 172 41.16 -25.39 -26.66
N HIS A 173 40.50 -26.46 -27.13
CA HIS A 173 41.24 -27.60 -27.67
C HIS A 173 41.24 -27.47 -29.18
N HIS A 174 42.30 -26.81 -29.67
CA HIS A 174 42.89 -27.16 -30.95
C HIS A 174 43.18 -28.67 -30.94
N THR A 175 42.33 -29.45 -31.59
CA THR A 175 42.75 -30.75 -32.14
C THR A 175 43.07 -30.55 -33.60
N SER A 176 44.31 -30.13 -33.83
CA SER A 176 45.06 -30.43 -35.05
C SER A 176 45.40 -31.92 -35.04
N PHE A 177 44.88 -32.69 -36.00
CA PHE A 177 45.48 -33.95 -36.44
C PHE A 177 45.20 -34.15 -37.93
N VAL A 178 46.30 -34.05 -38.69
CA VAL A 178 46.74 -34.81 -39.88
C VAL A 178 45.71 -35.07 -40.98
#